data_AF-A0A9D8UJE3-F1
#
_entry.id   AF-A0A9D8UJE3-F1
#
_cell.length_a   1.000
_cell.length_b   1.000
_cell.length_c   1.000
_cell.angle_alpha   90.00
_cell.angle_beta   90.00
_cell.angle_gamma   90.00
#
_symmetry.space_group_name_H-M   'P 1'
#
loop_
_entity.id
_entity.type
_entity.pdbx_description
1 polymer ?
#
loop_
_entity_poly.entity_id
_entity_poly.type
_entity_poly.pdbx_seq_one_letter_code
_entity_poly.pdbx_strand_id
1 'polypeptide(L)'
;MAEYSEQDYEYAQNVINRIFEEGSIYQEYDEITLFDIEENSDAFKADILFLERINESCPTIEVNGNLIPVSLSYFLGWDFNAFISNLSKNRIYIWDELYFHYLSFFKSISPSINLRFVRRDNAVQLFKEGASKFLATRVNFFRNQNGDNSGGPGNKTLRIPPTKGRPPKATPGCNFKVITKTSGLRVFWSGAYRLSRNYFGSPTTPISSVLQSGTYIFGVDGGAYGSTIQWDNNAVISLPGKNSIQLNF
;
A
#
# COMPACT_ATOMS: atom_id res chain seq x y z
N MET A 1 -5.77 14.84 9.53
CA MET A 1 -6.13 13.41 9.59
C MET A 1 -7.33 13.21 8.67
N ALA A 2 -7.51 12.02 8.10
CA ALA A 2 -8.71 11.72 7.32
C ALA A 2 -9.95 11.84 8.24
N GLU A 3 -10.97 12.57 7.78
CA GLU A 3 -12.24 12.66 8.47
C GLU A 3 -13.12 11.50 7.97
N TYR A 4 -13.50 10.59 8.87
CA TYR A 4 -14.50 9.53 8.68
C TYR A 4 -15.24 9.35 10.01
N SER A 5 -16.47 8.84 9.96
CA SER A 5 -17.25 8.57 11.17
C SER A 5 -16.83 7.27 11.85
N GLU A 6 -17.15 7.09 13.13
CA GLU A 6 -16.91 5.81 13.83
C GLU A 6 -17.62 4.65 13.13
N GLN A 7 -18.82 4.88 12.62
CA GLN A 7 -19.58 3.91 11.84
C GLN A 7 -18.86 3.48 10.55
N ASP A 8 -18.15 4.40 9.88
CA ASP A 8 -17.33 4.08 8.70
C ASP A 8 -16.15 3.21 9.07
N TYR A 9 -15.55 3.48 10.22
CA TYR A 9 -14.43 2.72 10.74
C TYR A 9 -14.84 1.30 11.15
N GLU A 10 -15.92 1.14 11.91
CA GLU A 10 -16.46 -0.18 12.28
C GLU A 10 -16.83 -1.01 11.05
N TYR A 11 -17.52 -0.38 10.08
CA TYR A 11 -17.83 -1.01 8.81
C TYR A 11 -16.55 -1.45 8.09
N ALA A 12 -15.58 -0.57 7.93
CA ALA A 12 -14.32 -0.88 7.28
C ALA A 12 -13.56 -2.00 8.01
N GLN A 13 -13.55 -2.00 9.34
CA GLN A 13 -12.89 -3.02 10.14
C GLN A 13 -13.52 -4.40 9.91
N ASN A 14 -14.85 -4.48 9.83
CA ASN A 14 -15.55 -5.72 9.49
C ASN A 14 -15.16 -6.24 8.09
N VAL A 15 -15.11 -5.35 7.09
CA VAL A 15 -14.67 -5.68 5.73
C VAL A 15 -13.22 -6.22 5.75
N ILE A 16 -12.30 -5.51 6.41
CA ILE A 16 -10.89 -5.91 6.47
C ILE A 16 -10.71 -7.24 7.18
N ASN A 17 -11.41 -7.47 8.29
CA ASN A 17 -11.35 -8.76 9.00
C ASN A 17 -11.80 -9.91 8.10
N ARG A 18 -12.91 -9.73 7.38
CA ARG A 18 -13.40 -10.72 6.42
C ARG A 18 -12.44 -10.95 5.26
N ILE A 19 -11.84 -9.89 4.69
CA ILE A 19 -10.77 -10.06 3.69
C ILE A 19 -9.62 -10.91 4.25
N PHE A 20 -9.28 -10.70 5.51
CA PHE A 20 -8.19 -11.42 6.16
C PHE A 20 -8.53 -12.89 6.46
N GLU A 21 -9.78 -13.19 6.80
CA GLU A 21 -10.25 -14.53 7.20
C GLU A 21 -10.74 -15.37 6.02
N GLU A 22 -11.59 -14.81 5.17
CA GLU A 22 -12.26 -15.49 4.05
C GLU A 22 -11.49 -15.35 2.73
N GLY A 23 -10.60 -14.36 2.61
CA GLY A 23 -9.95 -14.01 1.34
C GLY A 23 -10.74 -12.95 0.58
N SER A 24 -10.73 -12.98 -0.76
CA SER A 24 -11.45 -11.98 -1.57
C SER A 24 -12.97 -12.08 -1.36
N ILE A 25 -13.62 -10.98 -0.96
CA ILE A 25 -15.07 -10.87 -0.66
C ILE A 25 -15.81 -10.02 -1.70
N TYR A 26 -15.37 -10.13 -2.94
CA TYR A 26 -15.67 -9.26 -4.07
C TYR A 26 -17.14 -8.96 -4.40
N GLN A 27 -18.10 -9.79 -3.99
CA GLN A 27 -19.50 -9.68 -4.43
C GLN A 27 -20.39 -8.80 -3.54
N GLU A 28 -19.88 -8.29 -2.42
CA GLU A 28 -20.74 -7.65 -1.42
C GLU A 28 -20.70 -6.12 -1.41
N TYR A 29 -19.75 -5.51 -2.13
CA TYR A 29 -19.46 -4.09 -2.02
C TYR A 29 -19.47 -3.41 -3.39
N ASP A 30 -20.60 -3.46 -4.09
CA ASP A 30 -20.73 -3.04 -5.50
C ASP A 30 -20.38 -1.57 -5.76
N GLU A 31 -20.42 -0.69 -4.76
CA GLU A 31 -20.08 0.73 -4.95
C GLU A 31 -18.59 1.01 -4.71
N ILE A 32 -17.95 0.26 -3.80
CA ILE A 32 -16.57 0.51 -3.36
C ILE A 32 -15.69 -0.62 -3.85
N THR A 33 -14.76 -0.31 -4.74
CA THR A 33 -13.72 -1.29 -5.11
C THR A 33 -12.73 -1.48 -3.98
N LEU A 34 -12.45 -2.75 -3.69
CA LEU A 34 -11.52 -3.22 -2.67
C LEU A 34 -10.26 -3.84 -3.28
N PHE A 35 -10.10 -3.75 -4.61
CA PHE A 35 -9.09 -4.52 -5.35
C PHE A 35 -7.67 -4.33 -4.81
N ASP A 36 -7.26 -3.08 -4.58
CA ASP A 36 -5.95 -2.74 -4.04
C ASP A 36 -5.75 -3.30 -2.62
N ILE A 37 -6.79 -3.27 -1.79
CA ILE A 37 -6.76 -3.80 -0.41
C ILE A 37 -6.71 -5.32 -0.43
N GLU A 38 -7.49 -5.98 -1.29
CA GLU A 38 -7.48 -7.44 -1.46
C GLU A 38 -6.09 -7.92 -1.91
N GLU A 39 -5.53 -7.30 -2.96
CA GLU A 39 -4.20 -7.62 -3.47
C GLU A 39 -3.12 -7.42 -2.40
N ASN A 40 -3.16 -6.30 -1.68
CA ASN A 40 -2.22 -6.06 -0.58
C ASN A 40 -2.46 -6.97 0.62
N SER A 41 -3.68 -7.46 0.87
CA SER A 41 -3.95 -8.40 1.97
C SER A 41 -3.40 -9.77 1.65
N ASP A 42 -3.64 -10.28 0.43
CA ASP A 42 -3.13 -11.58 -0.02
C ASP A 42 -1.60 -11.60 -0.02
N ALA A 43 -0.99 -10.55 -0.57
CA ALA A 43 0.45 -10.40 -0.57
C ALA A 43 1.04 -10.26 0.84
N PHE A 44 0.30 -9.69 1.79
CA PHE A 44 0.78 -9.53 3.16
C PHE A 44 0.67 -10.84 3.94
N LYS A 45 -0.40 -11.63 3.73
CA LYS A 45 -0.50 -12.99 4.25
C LYS A 45 0.66 -13.86 3.77
N ALA A 46 1.03 -13.74 2.50
CA ALA A 46 2.19 -14.45 1.95
C ALA A 46 3.50 -14.05 2.65
N ASP A 47 3.70 -12.76 2.90
CA ASP A 47 4.85 -12.26 3.67
C ASP A 47 4.89 -12.84 5.10
N ILE A 48 3.74 -12.82 5.81
CA ILE A 48 3.65 -13.34 7.18
C ILE A 48 3.91 -14.85 7.23
N LEU A 49 3.37 -15.63 6.30
CA LEU A 49 3.63 -17.07 6.21
C LEU A 49 5.10 -17.38 5.95
N PHE A 50 5.76 -16.59 5.11
CA PHE A 50 7.20 -16.73 4.89
C PHE A 50 8.00 -16.44 6.17
N LEU A 51 7.72 -15.30 6.82
CA LEU A 51 8.38 -14.93 8.08
C LEU A 51 8.15 -15.95 9.19
N GLU A 52 6.96 -16.55 9.22
CA GLU A 52 6.65 -17.65 10.13
C GLU A 52 7.54 -18.86 9.90
N ARG A 53 7.69 -19.26 8.63
CA ARG A 53 8.50 -20.41 8.25
C ARG A 53 9.98 -20.24 8.61
N ILE A 54 10.52 -19.03 8.51
CA ILE A 54 11.91 -18.73 8.87
C ILE A 54 12.07 -18.26 10.32
N ASN A 55 10.98 -18.24 11.10
CA ASN A 55 10.92 -17.77 12.48
C ASN A 55 11.46 -16.34 12.69
N GLU A 56 11.13 -15.43 11.78
CA GLU A 56 11.56 -14.02 11.83
C GLU A 56 10.41 -13.07 12.21
N SER A 57 10.81 -11.85 12.59
CA SER A 57 9.90 -10.73 12.87
C SER A 57 9.56 -9.94 11.60
N CYS A 58 8.44 -9.23 11.60
CA CYS A 58 8.01 -8.42 10.47
C CYS A 58 8.73 -7.07 10.46
N PRO A 59 9.35 -6.67 9.34
CA PRO A 59 9.94 -5.34 9.18
C PRO A 59 8.83 -4.27 9.11
N THR A 60 9.06 -3.15 9.78
CA THR A 60 8.18 -1.98 9.82
C THR A 60 9.00 -0.71 9.64
N ILE A 61 8.37 0.35 9.16
CA ILE A 61 8.93 1.71 9.21
C ILE A 61 8.04 2.62 10.05
N GLU A 62 8.64 3.62 10.68
CA GLU A 62 7.89 4.67 11.38
C GLU A 62 7.61 5.83 10.42
N VAL A 63 6.32 6.12 10.22
CA VAL A 63 5.83 7.19 9.35
C VAL A 63 4.82 8.01 10.13
N ASN A 64 5.13 9.29 10.33
CA ASN A 64 4.33 10.20 11.14
C ASN A 64 3.91 9.59 12.51
N GLY A 65 4.85 8.93 13.19
CA GLY A 65 4.64 8.26 14.49
C GLY A 65 3.93 6.91 14.46
N ASN A 66 3.53 6.41 13.29
CA ASN A 66 2.86 5.11 13.15
C ASN A 66 3.81 4.06 12.56
N LEU A 67 3.77 2.84 13.08
CA LEU A 67 4.51 1.72 12.51
C LEU A 67 3.72 1.11 11.35
N ILE A 68 4.38 0.97 10.20
CA ILE A 68 3.77 0.47 8.97
C ILE A 68 4.56 -0.74 8.50
N PRO A 69 3.92 -1.93 8.39
CA PRO A 69 4.57 -3.12 7.85
C PRO A 69 5.13 -2.87 6.45
N VAL A 70 6.34 -3.38 6.19
CA VAL A 70 6.98 -3.27 4.87
C VAL A 70 6.80 -4.57 4.11
N SER A 71 6.37 -4.46 2.85
CA SER A 71 6.25 -5.61 1.96
C SER A 71 7.60 -6.31 1.80
N LEU A 72 7.66 -7.64 1.86
CA LEU A 72 8.91 -8.34 1.61
C LEU A 72 9.37 -8.21 0.17
N SER A 73 8.43 -8.13 -0.78
CA SER A 73 8.73 -7.83 -2.19
C SER A 73 9.46 -6.51 -2.39
N TYR A 74 9.35 -5.58 -1.43
CA TYR A 74 10.20 -4.39 -1.39
C TYR A 74 11.66 -4.79 -1.33
N PHE A 75 12.05 -5.65 -0.41
CA PHE A 75 13.46 -6.04 -0.24
C PHE A 75 13.94 -6.98 -1.36
N LEU A 76 13.01 -7.77 -1.85
CA LEU A 76 13.32 -8.96 -2.59
C LEU A 76 13.37 -8.71 -4.12
N GLY A 77 12.80 -7.60 -4.62
CA GLY A 77 12.99 -7.11 -6.00
C GLY A 77 12.29 -7.91 -7.12
N TRP A 78 11.93 -9.16 -6.85
CA TRP A 78 11.01 -10.01 -7.62
C TRP A 78 9.54 -9.90 -7.18
N ASP A 79 8.63 -10.32 -8.06
CA ASP A 79 7.22 -10.59 -7.74
C ASP A 79 7.11 -11.81 -6.81
N PHE A 80 7.46 -11.58 -5.55
CA PHE A 80 7.53 -12.57 -4.48
C PHE A 80 6.21 -13.34 -4.34
N ASN A 81 5.07 -12.72 -4.65
CA ASN A 81 3.75 -13.35 -4.57
C ASN A 81 3.55 -14.41 -5.66
N ALA A 82 3.93 -14.10 -6.90
CA ALA A 82 3.94 -15.07 -7.99
C ALA A 82 4.88 -16.24 -7.69
N PHE A 83 5.96 -15.98 -6.96
CA PHE A 83 6.91 -17.00 -6.54
C PHE A 83 6.38 -17.90 -5.42
N ILE A 84 5.86 -17.32 -4.34
CA ILE A 84 5.31 -18.04 -3.17
C ILE A 84 4.07 -18.86 -3.55
N SER A 85 3.20 -18.35 -4.41
CA SER A 85 2.03 -19.11 -4.89
C SER A 85 2.43 -20.39 -5.64
N ASN A 86 3.58 -20.38 -6.34
CA ASN A 86 4.16 -21.56 -6.99
C ASN A 86 4.91 -22.49 -6.01
N LEU A 87 5.27 -22.01 -4.81
CA LEU A 87 6.05 -22.73 -3.79
C LEU A 87 5.24 -23.70 -2.92
N SER A 88 3.91 -23.70 -3.04
CA SER A 88 3.04 -24.75 -2.47
C SER A 88 3.42 -26.17 -2.94
N LYS A 89 4.30 -26.29 -3.95
CA LYS A 89 4.87 -27.54 -4.47
C LYS A 89 6.24 -27.85 -3.85
N ASN A 90 6.29 -28.16 -2.55
CA ASN A 90 7.30 -28.97 -1.82
C ASN A 90 8.82 -28.85 -2.11
N ARG A 91 9.34 -27.78 -2.73
CA ARG A 91 10.78 -27.64 -2.97
C ARG A 91 11.48 -26.96 -1.79
N ILE A 92 12.09 -27.76 -0.91
CA ILE A 92 12.82 -27.32 0.30
C ILE A 92 13.96 -26.34 -0.05
N TYR A 93 14.73 -26.58 -1.11
CA TYR A 93 15.90 -25.78 -1.49
C TYR A 93 15.61 -24.31 -1.80
N ILE A 94 14.40 -23.98 -2.23
CA ILE A 94 14.05 -22.60 -2.59
C ILE A 94 13.95 -21.72 -1.33
N TRP A 95 13.59 -22.29 -0.19
CA TRP A 95 13.47 -21.54 1.06
C TRP A 95 14.82 -21.10 1.61
N ASP A 96 15.87 -21.92 1.43
CA ASP A 96 17.22 -21.54 1.81
C ASP A 96 17.72 -20.37 0.97
N GLU A 97 17.51 -20.40 -0.35
CA GLU A 97 17.86 -19.30 -1.25
C GLU A 97 17.10 -18.01 -0.90
N LEU A 98 15.80 -18.11 -0.61
CA LEU A 98 14.99 -17.00 -0.11
C LEU A 98 15.51 -16.44 1.21
N TYR A 99 15.87 -17.32 2.14
CA TYR A 99 16.43 -16.94 3.43
C TYR A 99 17.77 -16.23 3.27
N PHE A 100 18.66 -16.73 2.40
CA PHE A 100 19.92 -16.06 2.09
C PHE A 100 19.72 -14.71 1.42
N HIS A 101 18.78 -14.58 0.48
CA HIS A 101 18.42 -13.30 -0.13
C HIS A 101 17.84 -12.32 0.90
N TYR A 102 16.94 -12.79 1.75
CA TYR A 102 16.41 -12.03 2.87
C TYR A 102 17.56 -11.51 3.76
N LEU A 103 18.39 -12.39 4.30
CA LEU A 103 19.49 -12.01 5.19
C LEU A 103 20.51 -11.07 4.54
N SER A 104 20.92 -11.35 3.29
CA SER A 104 21.91 -10.55 2.58
C SER A 104 21.40 -9.14 2.28
N PHE A 105 20.12 -9.02 1.89
CA PHE A 105 19.51 -7.72 1.62
C PHE A 105 19.24 -6.92 2.89
N PHE A 106 18.71 -7.55 3.95
CA PHE A 106 18.47 -6.85 5.21
C PHE A 106 19.76 -6.31 5.80
N LYS A 107 20.86 -7.07 5.73
CA LYS A 107 22.18 -6.59 6.17
C LYS A 107 22.71 -5.43 5.35
N SER A 108 22.39 -5.34 4.05
CA SER A 108 22.90 -4.27 3.18
C SER A 108 22.06 -2.99 3.21
N ILE A 109 20.75 -3.08 3.48
CA ILE A 109 19.81 -1.94 3.38
C ILE A 109 19.27 -1.44 4.71
N SER A 110 19.42 -2.19 5.81
CA SER A 110 19.13 -1.69 7.16
C SER A 110 19.75 -0.31 7.50
N PRO A 111 20.90 0.14 6.94
CA PRO A 111 21.42 1.46 7.28
C PRO A 111 20.66 2.63 6.63
N SER A 112 20.02 2.43 5.48
CA SER A 112 19.38 3.53 4.72
C SER A 112 17.90 3.72 5.05
N ILE A 113 17.27 2.71 5.66
CA ILE A 113 15.86 2.74 6.05
C ILE A 113 15.81 2.44 7.55
N ASN A 114 15.24 3.36 8.34
CA ASN A 114 15.08 3.22 9.79
C ASN A 114 14.03 2.15 10.13
N LEU A 115 14.40 0.88 9.90
CA LEU A 115 13.53 -0.27 10.09
C LEU A 115 13.42 -0.63 11.57
N ARG A 116 12.20 -0.96 11.98
CA ARG A 116 11.90 -1.60 13.26
C ARG A 116 11.31 -2.98 13.00
N PHE A 117 11.60 -3.94 13.87
CA PHE A 117 11.06 -5.29 13.74
C PHE A 117 10.01 -5.51 14.83
N VAL A 118 8.82 -5.95 14.43
CA VAL A 118 7.72 -6.26 15.35
C VAL A 118 7.31 -7.72 15.20
N ARG A 119 6.75 -8.28 16.26
CA ARG A 119 6.16 -9.63 16.21
C ARG A 119 5.09 -9.71 15.12
N ARG A 120 4.99 -10.87 14.47
CA ARG A 120 4.04 -11.13 13.37
C ARG A 120 2.59 -10.80 13.75
N ASP A 121 2.14 -11.20 14.93
CA ASP A 121 0.78 -10.90 15.42
C ASP A 121 0.51 -9.40 15.50
N ASN A 122 1.49 -8.63 15.99
CA ASN A 122 1.40 -7.17 16.06
C ASN A 122 1.42 -6.56 14.65
N ALA A 123 2.21 -7.10 13.72
CA ALA A 123 2.22 -6.63 12.33
C ALA A 123 0.87 -6.85 11.64
N VAL A 124 0.21 -7.98 11.91
CA VAL A 124 -1.14 -8.27 11.43
C VAL A 124 -2.14 -7.25 11.99
N GLN A 125 -2.05 -6.92 13.27
CA GLN A 125 -2.89 -5.88 13.87
C GLN A 125 -2.64 -4.50 13.25
N LEU A 126 -1.37 -4.10 13.09
CA LEU A 126 -0.99 -2.83 12.45
C LEU A 126 -1.52 -2.73 11.02
N PHE A 127 -1.38 -3.81 10.24
CA PHE A 127 -1.93 -3.87 8.89
C PHE A 127 -3.46 -3.72 8.89
N LYS A 128 -4.16 -4.50 9.71
CA LYS A 128 -5.62 -4.48 9.79
C LYS A 128 -6.13 -3.09 10.20
N GLU A 129 -5.52 -2.48 11.21
CA GLU A 129 -5.87 -1.13 11.67
C GLU A 129 -5.64 -0.09 10.56
N GLY A 130 -4.44 -0.07 9.97
CA GLY A 130 -4.12 0.86 8.89
C GLY A 130 -5.06 0.71 7.68
N ALA A 131 -5.32 -0.54 7.26
CA ALA A 131 -6.20 -0.84 6.13
C ALA A 131 -7.65 -0.45 6.43
N SER A 132 -8.09 -0.60 7.68
CA SER A 132 -9.42 -0.18 8.13
C SER A 132 -9.57 1.34 8.06
N LYS A 133 -8.58 2.11 8.55
CA LYS A 133 -8.58 3.59 8.45
C LYS A 133 -8.55 4.05 6.99
N PHE A 134 -7.78 3.35 6.15
CA PHE A 134 -7.68 3.62 4.72
C PHE A 134 -9.02 3.39 4.01
N LEU A 135 -9.69 2.26 4.29
CA LEU A 135 -11.00 1.94 3.74
C LEU A 135 -12.11 2.84 4.32
N ALA A 136 -12.08 3.19 5.60
CA ALA A 136 -13.05 4.10 6.22
C ALA A 136 -13.04 5.48 5.53
N THR A 137 -11.84 5.98 5.22
CA THR A 137 -11.67 7.20 4.40
C THR A 137 -12.36 7.07 3.04
N ARG A 138 -12.27 5.89 2.43
CA ARG A 138 -12.90 5.60 1.14
C ARG A 138 -14.42 5.53 1.27
N VAL A 139 -14.94 4.82 2.26
CA VAL A 139 -16.39 4.71 2.53
C VAL A 139 -17.00 6.10 2.74
N ASN A 140 -16.38 6.94 3.58
CA ASN A 140 -16.85 8.31 3.80
C ASN A 140 -16.89 9.12 2.50
N PHE A 141 -15.86 9.01 1.65
CA PHE A 141 -15.82 9.69 0.36
C PHE A 141 -16.98 9.29 -0.57
N PHE A 142 -17.27 7.99 -0.68
CA PHE A 142 -18.37 7.50 -1.52
C PHE A 142 -19.74 7.92 -0.97
N ARG A 143 -19.94 7.85 0.34
CA ARG A 143 -21.19 8.29 0.97
C ARG A 143 -21.47 9.77 0.69
N ASN A 144 -20.45 10.63 0.84
CA ASN A 144 -20.61 12.06 0.61
C ASN A 144 -20.80 12.40 -0.87
N GLN A 145 -20.19 11.64 -1.80
CA GLN A 145 -20.46 11.78 -3.23
C GLN A 145 -21.90 11.43 -3.62
N ASN A 146 -22.47 10.37 -3.04
CA ASN A 146 -23.85 9.96 -3.36
C ASN A 146 -24.89 10.95 -2.80
N GLY A 147 -24.54 11.75 -1.79
CA GLY A 147 -25.39 12.82 -1.25
C GLY A 147 -25.38 14.11 -2.06
N ASP A 148 -24.23 14.47 -2.65
CA ASP A 148 -24.07 15.67 -3.45
C ASP A 148 -24.25 15.37 -4.95
N ASN A 149 -25.49 15.53 -5.45
CA ASN A 149 -25.82 15.50 -6.90
C ASN A 149 -25.13 16.60 -7.72
N SER A 150 -24.36 17.49 -7.09
CA SER A 150 -23.53 18.49 -7.77
C SER A 150 -22.16 17.89 -8.08
N GLY A 151 -21.93 17.55 -9.35
CA GLY A 151 -20.65 17.10 -9.89
C GLY A 151 -19.49 18.02 -9.53
N GLY A 152 -18.92 17.82 -8.33
CA GLY A 152 -17.83 18.62 -7.81
C GLY A 152 -16.62 18.54 -8.74
N PRO A 153 -15.90 19.66 -8.95
CA PRO A 153 -14.77 19.73 -9.85
C PRO A 153 -13.60 18.93 -9.27
N GLY A 154 -13.41 17.69 -9.72
CA GLY A 154 -12.26 16.89 -9.30
C GLY A 154 -12.37 15.37 -9.38
N ASN A 155 -13.54 14.81 -9.67
CA ASN A 155 -13.72 13.35 -9.71
C ASN A 155 -13.34 12.80 -11.09
N LYS A 156 -12.07 12.44 -11.27
CA LYS A 156 -11.68 11.63 -12.44
C LYS A 156 -12.03 10.18 -12.16
N THR A 157 -12.59 9.52 -13.15
CA THR A 157 -12.80 8.07 -13.11
C THR A 157 -11.44 7.37 -13.22
N LEU A 158 -11.07 6.63 -12.17
CA LEU A 158 -9.98 5.67 -12.22
C LEU A 158 -10.50 4.38 -12.85
N ARG A 159 -9.81 3.90 -13.89
CA ARG A 159 -10.10 2.60 -14.48
C ARG A 159 -9.26 1.54 -13.80
N ILE A 160 -9.91 0.66 -13.06
CA ILE A 160 -9.26 -0.49 -12.46
C ILE A 160 -9.12 -1.58 -13.53
N PRO A 161 -7.90 -2.11 -13.74
CA PRO A 161 -7.67 -3.13 -14.75
C PRO A 161 -8.50 -4.39 -14.45
N PRO A 162 -8.83 -5.19 -15.48
CA PRO A 162 -9.48 -6.46 -15.29
C PRO A 162 -8.56 -7.40 -14.49
N THR A 163 -9.11 -8.10 -13.52
CA THR A 163 -8.40 -9.11 -12.71
C THR A 163 -9.16 -10.42 -12.69
N LYS A 164 -8.45 -11.56 -12.59
CA LYS A 164 -8.94 -12.96 -12.66
C LYS A 164 -10.46 -13.11 -12.79
N GLY A 165 -10.96 -13.08 -14.03
CA GLY A 165 -12.37 -13.31 -14.35
C GLY A 165 -13.31 -12.10 -14.23
N ARG A 166 -12.78 -10.88 -14.07
CA ARG A 166 -13.56 -9.64 -13.83
C ARG A 166 -13.40 -8.64 -14.98
N PRO A 167 -14.48 -7.98 -15.41
CA PRO A 167 -14.37 -6.85 -16.32
C PRO A 167 -13.71 -5.66 -15.61
N PRO A 168 -13.09 -4.72 -16.36
CA PRO A 168 -12.58 -3.49 -15.79
C PRO A 168 -13.71 -2.70 -15.11
N LYS A 169 -13.44 -2.15 -13.92
CA LYS A 169 -14.40 -1.34 -13.16
C LYS A 169 -13.94 0.12 -13.11
N ALA A 170 -14.86 1.02 -13.45
CA ALA A 170 -14.68 2.45 -13.26
C ALA A 170 -14.99 2.80 -11.80
N THR A 171 -14.08 3.53 -11.14
CA THR A 171 -14.28 3.99 -9.76
C THR A 171 -13.95 5.48 -9.64
N PRO A 172 -14.66 6.25 -8.80
CA PRO A 172 -14.25 7.59 -8.42
C PRO A 172 -12.80 7.64 -7.90
N GLY A 173 -12.01 8.56 -8.45
CA GLY A 173 -10.64 8.84 -8.04
C GLY A 173 -10.43 10.29 -7.65
N CYS A 174 -9.48 10.51 -6.75
CA CYS A 174 -9.03 11.80 -6.28
C CYS A 174 -7.81 12.25 -7.10
N ASN A 175 -7.88 13.43 -7.70
CA ASN A 175 -6.70 14.06 -8.29
C ASN A 175 -5.72 14.47 -7.20
N PHE A 176 -4.44 14.25 -7.44
CA PHE A 176 -3.39 14.75 -6.57
C PHE A 176 -2.12 15.09 -7.37
N LYS A 177 -1.25 15.91 -6.77
CA LYS A 177 0.02 16.34 -7.35
C LYS A 177 1.18 16.10 -6.39
N VAL A 178 2.24 15.44 -6.85
CA VAL A 178 3.50 15.30 -6.10
C VAL A 178 4.55 16.21 -6.73
N ILE A 179 5.17 17.01 -5.89
CA ILE A 179 6.19 17.99 -6.27
C ILE A 179 7.48 17.61 -5.53
N THR A 180 8.61 17.59 -6.22
CA THR A 180 9.94 17.42 -5.62
C THR A 180 10.75 18.71 -5.79
N LYS A 181 11.77 18.89 -4.94
CA LYS A 181 12.76 19.95 -5.09
C LYS A 181 13.70 19.67 -6.26
N THR A 182 14.03 18.41 -6.49
CA THR A 182 14.91 17.99 -7.60
C THR A 182 14.10 17.43 -8.77
N SER A 183 14.41 17.85 -9.99
CA SER A 183 13.80 17.33 -11.21
C SER A 183 14.36 15.95 -11.59
N GLY A 184 13.56 15.14 -12.29
CA GLY A 184 14.05 13.88 -12.86
C GLY A 184 14.02 12.70 -11.89
N LEU A 185 13.37 12.86 -10.73
CA LEU A 185 13.16 11.77 -9.77
C LEU A 185 11.95 10.94 -10.15
N ARG A 186 11.98 9.62 -9.92
CA ARG A 186 10.81 8.76 -10.09
C ARG A 186 9.99 8.77 -8.81
N VAL A 187 8.69 9.06 -8.89
CA VAL A 187 7.80 9.09 -7.72
C VAL A 187 7.16 7.72 -7.51
N PHE A 188 7.26 7.26 -6.27
CA PHE A 188 6.60 6.07 -5.76
C PHE A 188 5.53 6.46 -4.74
N TRP A 189 4.54 5.60 -4.61
CA TRP A 189 3.49 5.71 -3.62
C TRP A 189 3.23 4.38 -2.94
N SER A 190 2.60 4.47 -1.78
CA SER A 190 2.10 3.30 -1.07
C SER A 190 0.92 3.68 -0.19
N GLY A 191 0.02 2.73 0.07
CA GLY A 191 -1.02 2.94 1.09
C GLY A 191 -0.37 2.99 2.47
N ALA A 192 -0.84 3.89 3.34
CA ALA A 192 -0.28 4.08 4.68
C ALA A 192 -0.62 2.96 5.69
N TYR A 193 -0.85 1.75 5.18
CA TYR A 193 -1.14 0.53 5.94
C TYR A 193 -0.17 -0.61 5.62
N ARG A 194 0.54 -0.54 4.49
CA ARG A 194 1.61 -1.46 4.11
C ARG A 194 2.51 -0.80 3.08
N LEU A 195 3.79 -0.64 3.40
CA LEU A 195 4.75 -0.02 2.49
C LEU A 195 5.07 -0.95 1.31
N SER A 196 4.83 -0.46 0.10
CA SER A 196 4.94 -1.16 -1.18
C SER A 196 5.55 -0.25 -2.24
N ARG A 197 6.08 -0.81 -3.34
CA ARG A 197 6.79 -0.07 -4.40
C ARG A 197 5.89 0.28 -5.57
N ASN A 198 4.77 0.97 -5.34
CA ASN A 198 3.91 1.33 -6.46
C ASN A 198 4.50 2.54 -7.19
N TYR A 199 4.81 2.36 -8.47
CA TYR A 199 5.41 3.37 -9.34
C TYR A 199 4.34 4.01 -10.22
N PHE A 200 4.36 5.34 -10.35
CA PHE A 200 3.42 6.03 -11.25
C PHE A 200 3.78 5.95 -12.74
N GLY A 201 4.91 5.35 -13.11
CA GLY A 201 5.41 5.41 -14.47
C GLY A 201 6.17 6.71 -14.75
N SER A 202 6.46 6.98 -16.02
CA SER A 202 6.86 8.32 -16.47
C SER A 202 5.60 9.21 -16.51
N PRO A 203 5.57 10.40 -15.86
CA PRO A 203 6.68 11.33 -15.75
C PRO A 203 7.21 11.55 -14.33
N THR A 204 8.48 11.94 -14.26
CA THR A 204 9.33 11.96 -13.07
C THR A 204 8.89 12.95 -12.00
N THR A 205 9.02 14.27 -12.19
CA THR A 205 8.43 15.26 -11.26
C THR A 205 8.38 16.68 -11.85
N PRO A 206 7.33 17.48 -11.54
CA PRO A 206 6.17 17.12 -10.74
C PRO A 206 5.26 16.12 -11.48
N ILE A 207 4.54 15.31 -10.72
CA ILE A 207 3.57 14.36 -11.27
C ILE A 207 2.16 14.71 -10.83
N SER A 208 1.23 14.69 -11.77
CA SER A 208 -0.21 14.79 -11.52
C SER A 208 -0.85 13.46 -11.88
N SER A 209 -1.55 12.84 -10.94
CA SER A 209 -2.15 11.52 -11.13
C SER A 209 -3.48 11.41 -10.38
N VAL A 210 -4.10 10.24 -10.47
CA VAL A 210 -5.36 9.90 -9.82
C VAL A 210 -5.15 8.68 -8.93
N LEU A 211 -5.49 8.79 -7.66
CA LEU A 211 -5.54 7.68 -6.71
C LEU A 211 -6.95 7.56 -6.16
N GLN A 212 -7.27 6.43 -5.56
CA GLN A 212 -8.52 6.31 -4.83
C GLN A 212 -8.47 7.16 -3.54
N SER A 213 -9.60 7.36 -2.89
CA SER A 213 -9.62 7.91 -1.54
C SER A 213 -8.94 6.94 -0.57
N GLY A 214 -8.20 7.50 0.38
CA GLY A 214 -7.31 6.77 1.28
C GLY A 214 -6.14 7.63 1.75
N THR A 215 -5.33 7.07 2.65
CA THR A 215 -4.10 7.69 3.16
C THR A 215 -2.86 7.08 2.52
N TYR A 216 -1.97 7.90 1.97
CA TYR A 216 -0.82 7.49 1.17
C TYR A 216 0.48 8.07 1.68
N ILE A 217 1.56 7.34 1.43
CA ILE A 217 2.96 7.71 1.67
C ILE A 217 3.62 7.83 0.31
N PHE A 218 4.54 8.78 0.16
CA PHE A 218 5.29 8.98 -1.07
C PHE A 218 6.80 8.86 -0.84
N GLY A 219 7.48 8.39 -1.88
CA GLY A 219 8.92 8.29 -1.92
C GLY A 219 9.43 8.58 -3.31
N VAL A 220 10.75 8.70 -3.43
CA VAL A 220 11.43 8.95 -4.69
C VAL A 220 12.68 8.10 -4.85
N ASP A 221 13.07 7.84 -6.07
CA ASP A 221 14.45 7.44 -6.38
C ASP A 221 14.95 8.14 -7.65
N GLY A 222 16.20 7.84 -8.03
CA GLY A 222 16.87 8.39 -9.21
C GLY A 222 17.72 9.62 -8.91
N GLY A 223 18.38 10.12 -9.94
CA GLY A 223 19.26 11.28 -9.85
C GLY A 223 20.37 11.11 -8.81
N ALA A 224 20.55 12.12 -7.95
CA ALA A 224 21.54 12.12 -6.88
C ALA A 224 21.23 11.13 -5.73
N TYR A 225 20.03 10.54 -5.69
CA TYR A 225 19.58 9.65 -4.61
C TYR A 225 19.74 8.15 -4.95
N GLY A 226 20.32 7.84 -6.12
CA GLY A 226 20.58 6.46 -6.54
C GLY A 226 19.31 5.68 -6.89
N SER A 227 19.41 4.35 -6.91
CA SER A 227 18.30 3.45 -7.28
C SER A 227 17.47 2.95 -6.09
N THR A 228 17.75 3.41 -4.87
CA THR A 228 17.03 3.02 -3.66
C THR A 228 15.96 4.04 -3.35
N ILE A 229 14.71 3.59 -3.18
CA ILE A 229 13.59 4.46 -2.85
C ILE A 229 13.82 5.11 -1.48
N GLN A 230 13.84 6.44 -1.49
CA GLN A 230 13.84 7.31 -0.32
C GLN A 230 12.41 7.69 0.00
N TRP A 231 11.84 7.09 1.04
CA TRP A 231 10.51 7.46 1.54
C TRP A 231 10.61 8.74 2.37
N ASP A 232 9.73 9.70 2.11
CA ASP A 232 9.59 10.86 2.98
C ASP A 232 8.62 10.48 4.12
N ASN A 233 9.18 10.13 5.29
CA ASN A 233 8.40 9.68 6.46
C ASN A 233 7.44 10.75 7.01
N ASN A 234 7.56 12.00 6.56
CA ASN A 234 6.66 13.10 6.90
C ASN A 234 5.66 13.39 5.77
N ALA A 235 5.85 12.83 4.57
CA ALA A 235 4.99 13.06 3.41
C ALA A 235 3.79 12.10 3.36
N VAL A 236 2.92 12.20 4.36
CA VAL A 236 1.65 11.47 4.40
C VAL A 236 0.51 12.37 3.95
N ILE A 237 -0.32 11.88 3.02
CA ILE A 237 -1.51 12.60 2.54
C ILE A 237 -2.75 11.74 2.73
N SER A 238 -3.88 12.35 3.09
CA SER A 238 -5.19 11.71 3.04
C SER A 238 -6.01 12.34 1.92
N LEU A 239 -6.44 11.52 0.96
CA LEU A 239 -7.31 11.91 -0.16
C LEU A 239 -8.77 11.59 0.18
N PRO A 240 -9.73 12.50 -0.12
CA PRO A 240 -9.59 13.70 -0.97
C PRO A 240 -9.03 14.96 -0.28
N GLY A 241 -8.77 14.94 1.04
CA GLY A 241 -8.47 16.12 1.85
C GLY A 241 -7.41 17.07 1.27
N LYS A 242 -6.13 16.67 1.26
CA LYS A 242 -5.06 17.48 0.63
C LYS A 242 -4.76 16.89 -0.74
N ASN A 243 -4.77 17.72 -1.79
CA ASN A 243 -4.58 17.26 -3.18
C ASN A 243 -3.14 17.48 -3.71
N SER A 244 -2.20 17.87 -2.85
CA SER A 244 -0.81 18.02 -3.26
C SER A 244 0.17 17.81 -2.11
N ILE A 245 1.37 17.35 -2.45
CA ILE A 245 2.45 17.17 -1.49
C ILE A 245 3.79 17.56 -2.10
N GLN A 246 4.62 18.22 -1.29
CA GLN A 246 5.99 18.53 -1.65
C GLN A 246 6.92 17.60 -0.86
N LEU A 247 7.75 16.85 -1.58
CA LEU A 247 8.76 15.97 -1.01
C LEU A 247 10.05 16.75 -0.79
N ASN A 248 10.82 16.35 0.22
CA ASN A 248 12.06 17.03 0.58
C ASN A 248 13.26 16.74 -0.32
N PHE A 249 13.06 16.00 -1.42
CA PHE A 249 14.09 15.48 -2.31
C PHE A 249 14.17 16.23 -3.63
#